data_AF-A0A1D2RET2-F1
#
_entry.id   AF-A0A1D2RET2-F1
#
_cell.length_a   1.000
_cell.length_b   1.000
_cell.length_c   1.000
_cell.angle_alpha   90.00
_cell.angle_beta   90.00
_cell.angle_gamma   90.00
#
_symmetry.space_group_name_H-M   'P 1'
#
loop_
_entity.id
_entity.type
_entity.pdbx_description
1 polymer ?
#
loop_
_entity_poly.entity_id
_entity_poly.type
_entity_poly.pdbx_seq_one_letter_code
_entity_poly.pdbx_strand_id
1 'polypeptide(L)' 'MGTVTINIDDHVEDQFRQAALEVYGARKGYLGQATTDALKNWVEQRKQKKIATRELKRLDEGYHFGKKLYATREELHG' A
#
# COMPACT_ATOMS: atom_id res chain seq x y z
N MET A 1 17.24 7.57 13.05
CA MET A 1 15.97 8.28 13.28
C MET A 1 16.08 9.60 12.56
N GLY A 2 15.24 9.85 11.55
CA GLY A 2 15.24 11.11 10.80
C GLY A 2 14.26 12.09 11.42
N THR A 3 14.58 13.38 11.39
CA THR A 3 13.68 14.44 11.84
C THR A 3 13.06 15.12 10.61
N VAL A 4 11.75 15.28 10.64
CA VAL A 4 10.99 15.96 9.59
C VAL A 4 10.15 17.03 10.25
N THR A 5 10.22 18.26 9.74
CA THR A 5 9.39 19.39 10.17
C THR A 5 8.32 19.62 9.11
N ILE A 6 7.05 19.56 9.52
CA ILE A 6 5.88 19.77 8.66
C ILE A 6 4.87 20.66 9.36
N ASN A 7 4.15 21.45 8.57
CA ASN A 7 2.96 22.15 9.04
C ASN A 7 1.74 21.31 8.69
N ILE A 8 0.87 21.11 9.67
CA ILE A 8 -0.39 20.36 9.55
C ILE A 8 -1.49 21.32 10.00
N ASP A 9 -2.67 21.19 9.42
CA ASP A 9 -3.86 21.89 9.91
C ASP A 9 -4.13 21.53 11.39
N ASP A 10 -4.40 22.53 12.22
CA ASP A 10 -4.54 22.38 13.67
C ASP A 10 -5.64 21.38 14.03
N HIS A 11 -6.75 21.39 13.30
CA HIS A 11 -7.86 20.47 13.55
C HIS A 11 -7.46 19.03 13.28
N VAL A 12 -6.62 18.80 12.28
CA VAL A 12 -6.09 17.47 11.94
C VAL A 12 -5.07 17.02 12.98
N GLU A 13 -4.21 17.91 13.48
CA GLU A 13 -3.26 17.58 14.56
C GLU A 13 -3.99 17.17 15.84
N ASP A 14 -5.01 17.92 16.24
CA ASP A 14 -5.82 17.62 17.42
C ASP A 14 -6.49 16.25 17.32
N GLN A 15 -7.18 15.97 16.20
CA GLN A 15 -7.79 14.67 15.97
C GLN A 15 -6.76 13.54 16.01
N PHE A 16 -5.61 13.74 15.38
CA PHE A 16 -4.54 12.76 15.36
C PHE A 16 -3.99 12.49 16.76
N ARG A 17 -3.80 13.54 17.56
CA ARG A 17 -3.32 13.42 18.94
C ARG A 17 -4.31 12.67 19.83
N GLN A 18 -5.62 12.93 19.70
CA GLN A 18 -6.64 12.19 20.44
C GLN A 18 -6.66 10.71 20.04
N ALA A 19 -6.67 10.41 18.74
CA ALA A 19 -6.62 9.03 18.25
C ALA A 19 -5.35 8.30 18.72
N ALA A 20 -4.19 8.97 18.66
CA ALA A 20 -2.93 8.41 19.14
C ALA A 20 -2.96 8.14 20.66
N LEU A 21 -3.61 9.01 21.43
CA LEU A 21 -3.79 8.84 22.87
C LEU A 21 -4.68 7.64 23.19
N GLU A 22 -5.77 7.44 22.46
CA GLU A 22 -6.68 6.30 22.62
C GLU A 22 -6.00 4.96 22.30
N VAL A 23 -5.19 4.92 21.24
CA VAL A 23 -4.55 3.66 20.77
C VAL A 23 -3.32 3.28 21.61
N TYR A 24 -2.45 4.24 21.92
CA TYR A 24 -1.15 3.96 22.54
C TYR A 24 -1.08 4.36 24.02
N GLY A 25 -2.06 5.12 24.52
CA GLY A 25 -2.07 5.71 25.85
C GLY A 25 -1.09 6.88 26.00
N ALA A 26 -1.15 7.57 27.15
CA ALA A 26 -0.31 8.74 27.48
C ALA A 26 1.16 8.38 27.81
N ARG A 27 1.78 7.50 27.02
CA ARG A 27 3.17 7.04 27.25
C ARG A 27 4.16 7.94 26.52
N LYS A 28 5.35 8.13 27.09
CA LYS A 28 6.42 8.93 26.45
C LYS A 28 6.70 8.41 25.03
N GLY A 29 6.58 9.27 24.03
CA GLY A 29 6.85 8.94 22.63
C GLY A 29 5.66 8.41 21.83
N TYR A 30 4.44 8.36 22.39
CA TYR A 30 3.26 7.85 21.69
C TYR A 30 3.00 8.54 20.35
N LEU A 31 3.17 9.86 20.25
CA LEU A 31 3.02 10.60 19.00
C LEU A 31 4.05 10.19 17.95
N GLY A 32 5.32 10.00 18.34
CA GLY A 32 6.36 9.57 17.41
C GLY A 32 6.09 8.17 16.85
N GLN A 33 5.57 7.27 17.70
CA GLN A 33 5.15 5.94 17.29
C GLN A 33 3.94 5.99 16.36
N ALA A 34 2.90 6.73 16.73
CA ALA A 34 1.72 6.93 15.90
C ALA A 34 2.07 7.54 14.53
N THR A 35 2.94 8.55 14.49
CA THR A 35 3.39 9.17 13.23
C THR A 35 4.15 8.19 12.36
N THR A 36 5.01 7.38 12.96
CA THR A 36 5.76 6.35 12.23
C THR A 36 4.82 5.31 11.61
N ASP A 37 3.82 4.86 12.36
CA ASP A 37 2.86 3.86 11.89
C ASP A 37 1.91 4.43 10.83
N ALA A 38 1.47 5.68 10.99
CA ALA A 38 0.68 6.40 9.99
C ALA A 38 1.45 6.53 8.66
N LEU A 39 2.73 6.90 8.70
CA LEU A 39 3.57 7.01 7.51
C LEU A 39 3.80 5.65 6.84
N LYS A 40 4.05 4.58 7.61
CA LYS A 40 4.16 3.22 7.08
C LYS A 40 2.88 2.79 6.36
N ASN A 41 1.74 2.97 7.02
CA ASN A 41 0.43 2.60 6.46
C ASN A 41 0.13 3.38 5.19
N TRP A 42 0.44 4.67 5.14
CA TRP A 42 0.26 5.48 3.94
C TRP A 42 1.12 4.98 2.78
N VAL A 43 2.40 4.69 3.01
CA VAL A 43 3.30 4.15 1.97
C VAL A 43 2.78 2.81 1.46
N GLU A 44 2.35 1.92 2.35
CA GLU A 44 1.86 0.59 2.00
C GLU A 44 0.57 0.66 1.19
N GLN A 45 -0.40 1.48 1.60
CA GLN A 45 -1.64 1.71 0.84
C GLN A 45 -1.34 2.26 -0.57
N ARG A 46 -0.35 3.14 -0.73
CA ARG A 46 0.06 3.67 -2.03
C ARG A 46 0.74 2.61 -2.90
N LYS A 47 1.53 1.71 -2.32
CA LYS A 47 2.12 0.57 -3.05
C LYS A 47 1.04 -0.39 -3.53
N GLN A 48 0.12 -0.78 -2.64
CA GLN A 48 -0.97 -1.68 -2.97
C GLN A 48 -1.88 -1.09 -4.07
N LYS A 49 -2.21 0.21 -4.00
CA LYS A 49 -2.97 0.89 -5.05
C LYS A 49 -2.25 0.86 -6.41
N LYS A 50 -0.92 1.05 -6.43
CA LYS A 50 -0.13 0.96 -7.67
C LYS A 50 -0.12 -0.46 -8.23
N ILE A 51 0.02 -1.47 -7.39
CA ILE A 51 -0.03 -2.89 -7.80
C ILE A 51 -1.42 -3.21 -8.36
N ALA A 52 -2.49 -2.89 -7.64
CA ALA A 52 -3.85 -3.13 -8.08
C ALA A 52 -4.14 -2.48 -9.44
N THR A 53 -3.71 -1.23 -9.63
CA THR A 53 -3.87 -0.53 -10.92
C THR A 53 -3.06 -1.20 -12.04
N ARG A 54 -1.84 -1.67 -11.75
CA ARG A 54 -0.99 -2.36 -12.73
C ARG A 54 -1.57 -3.72 -13.12
N GLU A 55 -2.03 -4.52 -12.17
CA GLU A 55 -2.61 -5.82 -12.46
C GLU A 55 -3.97 -5.69 -13.17
N LEU A 56 -4.80 -4.71 -12.80
CA LEU A 56 -6.01 -4.37 -13.57
C LEU A 56 -5.68 -4.00 -15.01
N LYS A 57 -4.63 -3.20 -15.24
CA LYS A 57 -4.16 -2.87 -16.59
C LYS A 57 -3.68 -4.11 -17.35
N ARG A 58 -3.00 -5.06 -16.71
CA ARG A 58 -2.59 -6.33 -17.33
C ARG A 58 -3.77 -7.25 -17.68
N LEU A 59 -4.84 -7.21 -16.88
CA LEU A 59 -6.08 -7.93 -17.17
C LEU A 59 -6.82 -7.30 -18.36
N ASP A 60 -6.87 -5.97 -18.40
CA ASP A 60 -7.49 -5.19 -19.49
C ASP A 60 -6.72 -5.33 -20.82
N GLU A 61 -5.39 -5.38 -20.74
CA GLU A 61 -4.52 -5.60 -21.91
C GLU A 61 -4.64 -7.02 -22.50
N GLY A 62 -5.41 -7.92 -21.88
CA GLY A 62 -5.72 -9.24 -22.41
C GLY A 62 -4.47 -10.09 -22.63
N TYR A 63 -4.16 -10.98 -21.68
CA TYR A 63 -2.99 -11.86 -21.82
C TYR A 63 -3.10 -12.71 -23.10
N HIS A 64 -2.39 -12.31 -24.16
CA HIS A 64 -2.28 -13.05 -25.40
C HIS A 64 -1.46 -14.32 -25.14
N PHE A 65 -2.13 -15.43 -24.84
CA PHE A 65 -1.55 -16.78 -24.73
C PHE A 65 -1.10 -17.33 -26.10
N GLY A 66 -0.47 -16.51 -26.95
CA GLY A 66 -0.03 -16.87 -28.30
C GLY A 66 -1.12 -17.55 -29.13
N LYS A 67 -0.72 -18.20 -30.22
CA LYS A 67 -1.59 -19.17 -30.90
C LYS A 67 -1.37 -20.53 -30.24
N LYS A 68 -2.44 -21.31 -30.02
CA LYS A 68 -2.35 -22.70 -29.56
C LYS A 68 -1.52 -23.48 -30.59
N LEU A 69 -0.28 -23.82 -30.24
CA LEU A 69 0.66 -24.49 -31.17
C LEU A 69 0.30 -25.95 -31.42
N TYR A 70 -0.40 -26.58 -30.47
CA TYR A 70 -0.78 -27.98 -30.51
C TYR A 70 -2.20 -28.13 -29.99
N ALA A 71 -3.08 -28.73 -30.78
CA ALA A 71 -4.48 -28.97 -30.42
C ALA A 71 -4.59 -30.11 -29.40
N THR A 72 -3.74 -31.13 -29.54
CA THR A 72 -3.71 -32.34 -28.71
C THR A 72 -2.31 -32.60 -28.14
N ARG A 73 -2.24 -33.39 -27.06
CA ARG A 73 -0.98 -33.72 -26.37
C ARG A 73 -0.04 -34.58 -27.23
N GLU A 74 -0.59 -35.33 -28.18
CA GLU A 74 0.15 -36.22 -29.07
C GLU A 74 1.01 -35.42 -30.06
N GLU A 75 0.54 -34.27 -30.53
CA GLU A 75 1.29 -33.38 -31.44
C GLU A 75 2.52 -32.72 -30.77
N LEU A 76 2.56 -32.67 -29.42
CA LEU A 76 3.66 -32.09 -28.66
C LEU A 76 4.91 -32.99 -28.65
N HIS A 77 4.72 -34.31 -28.78
CA HIS A 77 5.78 -35.28 -28.51
C HIS A 77 6.44 -35.90 -29.73
N GLY A 78 5.91 -35.68 -30.94
CA GLY A 78 6.54 -36.11 -32.21
C GLY A 78 6.63 -37.61 -32.37
#